data_AF-A0ABC9QSA5-F1
#
_entry.id   AF-A0ABC9QSA5-F1
#
_cell.length_a   1.000
_cell.length_b   1.000
_cell.length_c   1.000
_cell.angle_alpha   90.00
_cell.angle_beta   90.00
_cell.angle_gamma   90.00
#
_symmetry.space_group_name_H-M   'P 1'
#
loop_
_entity.id
_entity.type
_entity.pdbx_description
1 polymer ?
#
loop_
_entity_poly.entity_id
_entity_poly.type
_entity_poly.pdbx_seq_one_letter_code
_entity_poly.pdbx_strand_id
1 'polypeptide(L)'
;MVLYSQYGNSQVFPILQILYLNLNYKTTTFHIDHIYPKSKFNEKNKKLDKDFYKWRDYLFNLQLLEGAENIAKKDKDPEVWLKEEYKDNQQAIEEYKKRNYIDPTLKLEWENIKEFREKREEAIIEKLKEVLLPKS
;
A
#
# COMPACT_ATOMS: atom_id res chain seq x y z
N MET A 1 -10.93 0.25 15.84
CA MET A 1 -10.90 -0.78 14.78
C MET A 1 -9.68 -0.50 13.90
N VAL A 2 -8.81 -1.50 13.71
CA VAL A 2 -7.44 -1.38 13.13
C VAL A 2 -7.39 -0.65 11.77
N LEU A 3 -8.49 -0.70 11.01
CA LEU A 3 -8.65 -0.08 9.69
C LEU A 3 -8.67 1.46 9.70
N TYR A 4 -8.95 2.09 10.85
CA TYR A 4 -8.98 3.57 10.96
C TYR A 4 -7.63 4.16 11.42
N SER A 5 -6.60 3.34 11.58
CA SER A 5 -5.26 3.82 11.93
C SER A 5 -4.71 4.64 10.76
N GLN A 6 -4.41 5.91 11.03
CA GLN A 6 -3.90 6.86 10.03
C GLN A 6 -2.40 7.06 10.17
N TYR A 7 -1.71 7.40 9.09
CA TYR A 7 -0.31 7.82 9.08
C TYR A 7 -0.04 8.87 10.18
N GLY A 8 1.00 8.64 10.98
CA GLY A 8 1.31 9.44 12.18
C GLY A 8 0.70 8.91 13.48
N ASN A 9 -0.23 7.95 13.42
CA ASN A 9 -0.64 7.16 14.57
C ASN A 9 0.45 6.13 14.90
N SER A 10 0.86 6.08 16.18
CA SER A 10 1.90 5.16 16.68
C SER A 10 1.59 3.67 16.44
N GLN A 11 0.33 3.32 16.19
CA GLN A 11 -0.10 1.95 15.90
C GLN A 11 0.15 1.51 14.45
N VAL A 12 0.29 2.43 13.49
CA VAL A 12 0.42 2.07 12.06
C VAL A 12 1.69 1.26 11.79
N PHE A 13 2.82 1.68 12.33
CA PHE A 13 4.09 0.98 12.08
C PHE A 13 4.08 -0.45 12.64
N PRO A 14 3.67 -0.71 13.90
CA PRO A 14 3.47 -2.07 14.41
C PRO A 14 2.51 -2.92 13.57
N ILE A 15 1.38 -2.35 13.13
CA ILE A 15 0.42 -3.07 12.27
C ILE A 15 1.09 -3.49 10.95
N LEU A 16 1.84 -2.57 10.32
CA LEU A 16 2.58 -2.89 9.10
C LEU A 16 3.65 -3.95 9.38
N GLN A 17 4.38 -3.91 10.49
CA GLN A 17 5.34 -4.96 10.82
C GLN A 17 4.70 -6.35 10.95
N ILE A 18 3.47 -6.43 11.49
CA ILE A 18 2.68 -7.68 11.54
C ILE A 18 2.24 -8.14 10.13
N LEU A 19 1.91 -7.21 9.25
CA LEU A 19 1.58 -7.53 7.85
C LEU A 19 2.82 -7.95 7.05
N TYR A 20 4.00 -7.46 7.40
CA TYR A 20 5.24 -7.66 6.67
C TYR A 20 6.27 -8.46 7.49
N LEU A 21 5.85 -9.58 8.09
CA LEU A 21 6.71 -10.43 8.94
C LEU A 21 7.91 -11.04 8.20
N ASN A 22 7.80 -11.18 6.88
CA ASN A 22 8.83 -11.79 6.04
C ASN A 22 9.96 -10.81 5.62
N LEU A 23 9.86 -9.53 5.98
CA LEU A 23 10.89 -8.54 5.65
C LEU A 23 12.11 -8.65 6.58
N ASN A 24 13.31 -8.45 6.02
CA ASN A 24 14.55 -8.49 6.77
C ASN A 24 14.90 -7.13 7.39
N TYR A 25 14.28 -6.84 8.54
CA TYR A 25 14.52 -5.62 9.31
C TYR A 25 15.93 -5.51 9.92
N LYS A 26 16.73 -6.58 9.90
CA LYS A 26 18.08 -6.56 10.48
C LYS A 26 19.08 -5.84 9.59
N THR A 27 18.93 -5.96 8.28
CA THR A 27 19.89 -5.44 7.29
C THR A 27 19.31 -4.36 6.40
N THR A 28 17.99 -4.16 6.44
CA THR A 28 17.28 -3.28 5.51
C THR A 28 16.42 -2.29 6.29
N THR A 29 16.53 -1.01 5.94
CA THR A 29 15.68 0.04 6.51
C THR A 29 14.44 0.20 5.64
N PHE A 30 13.27 0.00 6.26
CA PHE A 30 11.97 0.18 5.63
C PHE A 30 11.30 1.45 6.13
N HIS A 31 10.69 2.18 5.20
CA HIS A 31 9.90 3.38 5.48
C HIS A 31 8.43 3.10 5.20
N ILE A 32 7.55 3.82 5.89
CA ILE A 32 6.13 3.85 5.53
C ILE A 32 5.99 4.72 4.28
N ASP A 33 5.57 4.09 3.19
CA ASP A 33 5.26 4.76 1.91
C ASP A 33 3.74 4.81 1.69
N HIS A 34 3.30 5.87 1.00
CA HIS A 34 1.95 5.99 0.49
C HIS A 34 1.89 5.42 -0.94
N ILE A 35 1.23 4.27 -1.14
CA ILE A 35 1.12 3.59 -2.45
C ILE A 35 0.68 4.60 -3.53
N TYR A 36 -0.48 5.22 -3.31
CA TYR A 36 -0.91 6.41 -4.03
C TYR A 36 -0.30 7.65 -3.36
N PRO A 37 0.38 8.53 -4.10
CA PRO A 37 1.04 9.71 -3.55
C PRO A 37 0.08 10.61 -2.77
N LYS A 38 0.39 10.84 -1.49
CA LYS A 38 -0.37 11.74 -0.60
C LYS A 38 -0.63 13.11 -1.23
N SER A 39 0.36 13.65 -1.94
CA SER A 39 0.31 14.95 -2.61
C SER A 39 -0.73 15.04 -3.73
N LYS A 40 -1.26 13.91 -4.23
CA LYS A 40 -2.25 13.84 -5.32
C LYS A 40 -3.69 13.61 -4.83
N PHE A 41 -3.92 13.55 -3.53
CA PHE A 41 -5.26 13.51 -2.93
C PHE A 41 -5.85 14.91 -2.77
N ASN A 42 -6.11 15.59 -3.89
CA ASN A 42 -6.66 16.94 -3.91
C ASN A 42 -7.41 17.23 -5.22
N GLU A 43 -8.00 18.42 -5.29
CA GLU A 43 -8.81 18.92 -6.41
C GLU A 43 -8.11 19.01 -7.77
N LYS A 44 -6.77 19.02 -7.81
CA LYS A 44 -6.00 19.01 -9.06
C LYS A 44 -6.06 17.65 -9.73
N ASN A 45 -6.24 16.57 -8.96
CA ASN A 45 -6.44 15.24 -9.51
C ASN A 45 -7.92 15.04 -9.89
N LYS A 46 -8.23 15.26 -11.17
CA LYS A 46 -9.59 15.13 -11.70
C LYS A 46 -10.08 13.68 -11.84
N LYS A 47 -9.17 12.71 -11.79
CA LYS A 47 -9.47 11.27 -11.86
C LYS A 47 -9.89 10.71 -10.49
N LEU A 48 -9.49 11.36 -9.41
CA LEU A 48 -9.79 10.95 -8.05
C LEU A 48 -11.18 11.44 -7.63
N ASP A 49 -12.00 10.52 -7.13
CA ASP A 49 -13.24 10.84 -6.44
C ASP A 49 -12.95 11.72 -5.20
N LYS A 50 -13.70 12.82 -5.08
CA LYS A 50 -13.57 13.80 -4.00
C LYS A 50 -13.77 13.18 -2.63
N ASP A 51 -14.57 12.12 -2.54
CA ASP A 51 -14.82 11.40 -1.29
C ASP A 51 -13.53 10.83 -0.69
N PHE A 52 -12.51 10.55 -1.52
CA PHE A 52 -11.23 10.00 -1.10
C PHE A 52 -10.20 11.03 -0.66
N TYR A 53 -10.42 12.34 -0.81
CA TYR A 53 -9.39 13.37 -0.50
C TYR A 53 -8.87 13.30 0.95
N LYS A 54 -9.71 12.87 1.88
CA LYS A 54 -9.37 12.70 3.30
C LYS A 54 -8.83 11.31 3.66
N TRP A 55 -8.76 10.39 2.70
CA TRP A 55 -8.49 8.97 2.94
C TRP A 55 -7.03 8.58 2.66
N ARG A 56 -6.23 9.53 2.16
CA ARG A 56 -4.82 9.31 1.77
C ARG A 56 -3.94 8.68 2.84
N ASP A 57 -4.23 8.93 4.12
CA ASP A 57 -3.39 8.53 5.24
C ASP A 57 -3.86 7.21 5.89
N TYR A 58 -4.90 6.55 5.36
CA TYR A 58 -5.43 5.29 5.91
C TYR A 58 -4.58 4.09 5.51
N LEU A 59 -4.65 3.02 6.33
CA LEU A 59 -3.84 1.81 6.17
C LEU A 59 -3.90 1.19 4.76
N PHE A 60 -5.05 1.25 4.07
CA PHE A 60 -5.18 0.74 2.69
C PHE A 60 -4.24 1.46 1.70
N ASN A 61 -3.74 2.64 2.02
CA ASN A 61 -2.80 3.38 1.19
C ASN A 61 -1.36 3.31 1.72
N LEU A 62 -1.10 2.60 2.82
CA LEU A 62 0.22 2.54 3.44
C LEU A 62 0.89 1.18 3.20
N GLN A 63 2.20 1.19 2.99
CA GLN A 63 3.03 0.00 2.85
C GLN A 63 4.42 0.22 3.47
N LEU A 64 5.17 -0.87 3.64
CA LEU A 64 6.61 -0.79 3.91
C LEU A 64 7.38 -0.88 2.60
N LEU A 65 8.25 0.09 2.38
CA LEU A 65 9.09 0.18 1.19
C LEU A 65 10.54 0.42 1.62
N GLU A 66 11.50 -0.20 0.92
CA GLU A 66 12.92 0.02 1.21
C GLU A 66 13.29 1.48 0.96
N GLY A 67 14.23 2.03 1.75
CA GLY A 67 14.64 3.44 1.65
C GLY A 67 15.06 3.87 0.24
N ALA A 68 15.83 3.05 -0.47
CA ALA A 68 16.24 3.35 -1.84
C ALA A 68 15.05 3.38 -2.82
N GLU A 69 14.17 2.37 -2.75
CA GLU A 69 12.95 2.30 -3.56
C GLU A 69 12.02 3.49 -3.27
N ASN A 70 11.86 3.88 -2.01
CA ASN A 70 11.03 5.01 -1.59
C ASN A 70 11.55 6.35 -2.16
N ILE A 71 12.87 6.54 -2.15
CA ILE A 71 13.52 7.74 -2.74
C ILE A 71 13.31 7.78 -4.26
N ALA A 72 13.32 6.62 -4.94
CA ALA A 72 13.09 6.53 -6.38
C ALA A 72 11.61 6.74 -6.77
N LYS A 73 10.68 6.25 -5.95
CA LYS A 73 9.23 6.31 -6.17
C LYS A 73 8.67 7.74 -6.12
N LYS A 74 9.04 8.52 -5.10
CA LYS A 74 8.56 9.91 -4.89
C LYS A 74 7.03 10.03 -5.01
N ASP A 75 6.54 10.92 -5.87
CA ASP A 75 5.14 11.21 -6.13
C ASP A 75 4.63 10.59 -7.45
N LYS A 76 5.33 9.59 -7.98
CA LYS A 76 4.87 8.83 -9.15
C LYS A 76 3.58 8.08 -8.84
N ASP A 77 2.70 8.00 -9.84
CA ASP A 77 1.51 7.16 -9.72
C ASP A 77 1.94 5.68 -9.63
N PRO A 78 1.27 4.86 -8.80
CA PRO A 78 1.74 3.52 -8.48
C PRO A 78 1.86 2.63 -9.71
N GLU A 79 0.90 2.69 -10.65
CA GLU A 79 0.96 1.91 -11.89
C GLU A 79 2.14 2.31 -12.80
N VAL A 80 2.49 3.61 -12.84
CA VAL A 80 3.65 4.10 -13.61
C VAL A 80 4.95 3.65 -12.96
N TRP A 81 5.06 3.85 -11.64
CA TRP A 81 6.26 3.47 -10.90
C TRP A 81 6.54 1.97 -10.97
N LEU A 82 5.52 1.12 -10.83
CA LEU A 82 5.69 -0.34 -10.92
C LEU A 82 6.22 -0.78 -12.29
N LYS A 83 5.73 -0.18 -13.37
CA LYS A 83 6.21 -0.48 -14.73
C LYS A 83 7.66 -0.05 -14.93
N GLU A 84 8.03 1.12 -14.43
CA GLU A 84 9.42 1.60 -14.50
C GLU A 84 10.38 0.74 -13.65
N GLU A 85 10.02 0.47 -12.39
CA GLU A 85 10.84 -0.28 -11.44
C GLU A 85 11.11 -1.70 -11.93
N TYR A 86 10.06 -2.36 -12.42
CA TYR A 86 10.14 -3.75 -12.88
C TYR A 86 10.34 -3.89 -14.39
N LYS A 87 10.62 -2.79 -15.11
CA LYS A 87 10.87 -2.78 -16.56
C LYS A 87 9.78 -3.50 -17.36
N ASP A 88 8.53 -3.21 -17.04
CA ASP A 88 7.33 -3.85 -17.60
C ASP A 88 7.27 -5.39 -17.43
N ASN A 89 8.04 -5.96 -16.50
CA ASN A 89 7.95 -7.37 -16.15
C ASN A 89 6.65 -7.64 -15.36
N GLN A 90 5.63 -8.10 -16.08
CA GLN A 90 4.31 -8.38 -15.53
C GLN A 90 4.33 -9.35 -14.34
N GLN A 91 5.14 -10.41 -14.40
CA GLN A 91 5.23 -11.39 -13.31
C GLN A 91 5.79 -10.74 -12.03
N ALA A 92 6.87 -9.96 -12.15
CA ALA A 92 7.47 -9.27 -11.02
C ALA A 92 6.52 -8.22 -10.40
N ILE A 93 5.73 -7.53 -11.23
CA ILE A 93 4.69 -6.59 -10.79
C ILE A 93 3.58 -7.31 -10.03
N GLU A 94 3.12 -8.47 -10.51
CA GLU A 94 2.11 -9.27 -9.82
C GLU A 94 2.62 -9.83 -8.48
N GLU A 95 3.88 -10.27 -8.43
CA GLU A 95 4.54 -10.69 -7.20
C GLU A 95 4.68 -9.53 -6.21
N TYR A 96 5.02 -8.32 -6.68
CA TYR A 96 4.99 -7.09 -5.90
C TYR A 96 3.60 -6.80 -5.32
N LYS A 97 2.56 -6.92 -6.14
CA LYS A 97 1.19 -6.65 -5.71
C LYS A 97 0.77 -7.65 -4.62
N LYS A 98 1.01 -8.95 -4.84
CA LYS A 98 0.71 -10.01 -3.87
C LYS A 98 1.40 -9.80 -2.53
N ARG A 99 2.70 -9.51 -2.50
CA ARG A 99 3.44 -9.28 -1.24
C ARG A 99 2.97 -8.03 -0.47
N ASN A 100 2.27 -7.11 -1.15
CA ASN A 100 1.75 -5.87 -0.57
C ASN A 100 0.22 -5.88 -0.36
N TYR A 101 -0.41 -7.05 -0.41
CA TYR A 101 -1.86 -7.23 -0.23
C TYR A 101 -2.69 -6.49 -1.30
N ILE A 102 -2.15 -6.40 -2.51
CA ILE A 102 -2.81 -5.78 -3.67
C ILE A 102 -3.24 -6.89 -4.62
N ASP A 103 -4.46 -6.80 -5.16
CA ASP A 103 -4.92 -7.70 -6.22
C ASP A 103 -3.97 -7.64 -7.43
N PRO A 104 -3.34 -8.76 -7.84
CA PRO A 104 -2.36 -8.79 -8.93
C PRO A 104 -2.95 -8.35 -10.28
N THR A 105 -4.26 -8.53 -10.47
CA THR A 105 -4.95 -8.19 -11.73
C THR A 105 -5.46 -6.75 -11.77
N LEU A 106 -5.54 -6.08 -10.62
CA LEU A 106 -6.05 -4.72 -10.53
C LEU A 106 -5.01 -3.70 -11.01
N LYS A 107 -5.39 -2.84 -11.95
CA LYS A 107 -4.58 -1.69 -12.37
C LYS A 107 -4.69 -0.57 -11.34
N LEU A 108 -3.55 -0.02 -10.92
CA LEU A 108 -3.48 1.00 -9.87
C LEU A 108 -3.65 2.42 -10.44
N GLU A 109 -4.67 2.60 -11.26
CA GLU A 109 -5.11 3.89 -11.79
C GLU A 109 -6.03 4.58 -10.77
N TRP A 110 -6.07 5.91 -10.77
CA TRP A 110 -6.84 6.69 -9.78
C TRP A 110 -8.34 6.40 -9.81
N GLU A 111 -8.87 6.09 -10.98
CA GLU A 111 -10.25 5.69 -11.22
C GLU A 111 -10.62 4.39 -10.47
N ASN A 112 -9.64 3.53 -10.20
CA ASN A 112 -9.81 2.24 -9.51
C ASN A 112 -9.55 2.33 -8.00
N ILE A 113 -9.35 3.53 -7.43
CA ILE A 113 -8.97 3.68 -6.01
C ILE A 113 -9.99 3.06 -5.05
N LYS A 114 -11.28 3.07 -5.41
CA LYS A 114 -12.34 2.45 -4.62
C LYS A 114 -12.18 0.93 -4.56
N GLU A 115 -12.04 0.29 -5.71
CA GLU A 115 -11.83 -1.16 -5.80
C GLU A 115 -10.51 -1.56 -5.14
N PHE A 116 -9.45 -0.77 -5.35
CA PHE A 116 -8.16 -0.96 -4.67
C PHE A 116 -8.31 -0.97 -3.16
N ARG A 117 -9.00 0.04 -2.61
CA ARG A 117 -9.26 0.12 -1.17
C ARG A 117 -10.01 -1.11 -0.68
N GLU A 118 -11.14 -1.44 -1.31
CA GLU A 118 -12.01 -2.53 -0.86
C GLU A 118 -11.25 -3.87 -0.84
N LYS A 119 -10.60 -4.23 -1.96
CA LYS A 119 -9.84 -5.49 -2.08
C LYS A 119 -8.64 -5.55 -1.14
N ARG A 120 -7.90 -4.45 -1.00
CA ARG A 120 -6.73 -4.40 -0.12
C ARG A 120 -7.11 -4.43 1.35
N GLU A 121 -8.17 -3.73 1.75
CA GLU A 121 -8.68 -3.79 3.13
C GLU A 121 -9.11 -5.22 3.49
N GLU A 122 -9.82 -5.92 2.60
CA GLU A 122 -10.22 -7.31 2.80
C GLU A 122 -9.00 -8.22 3.00
N ALA A 123 -8.01 -8.16 2.10
CA ALA A 123 -6.78 -8.95 2.19
C ALA A 123 -5.98 -8.66 3.47
N ILE A 124 -5.90 -7.39 3.89
CA ILE A 124 -5.24 -6.99 5.14
C ILE A 124 -5.98 -7.57 6.36
N ILE A 125 -7.31 -7.48 6.40
CA ILE A 125 -8.12 -8.01 7.50
C ILE A 125 -7.96 -9.52 7.61
N GLU A 126 -8.04 -10.22 6.48
CA GLU A 126 -7.83 -11.66 6.44
C GLU A 126 -6.46 -12.04 7.00
N LYS A 127 -5.40 -11.34 6.58
CA LYS A 127 -4.06 -11.61 7.09
C LYS A 127 -3.92 -11.32 8.57
N LEU A 128 -4.47 -10.21 9.06
CA LEU A 128 -4.42 -9.88 10.48
C LEU A 128 -5.17 -10.93 11.32
N LYS A 129 -6.31 -11.43 10.83
CA LYS A 129 -7.04 -12.53 11.50
C LYS A 129 -6.18 -13.80 11.53
N GLU A 130 -5.55 -14.17 10.43
CA GLU A 130 -4.67 -15.35 10.34
C GLU A 130 -3.50 -15.29 11.33
N VAL A 131 -2.91 -14.11 11.50
CA VAL A 131 -1.72 -13.92 12.35
C VAL A 131 -2.07 -13.74 13.82
N LEU A 132 -3.18 -13.07 14.13
CA LEU A 132 -3.53 -12.67 15.50
C LEU A 132 -4.53 -13.60 16.20
N LEU A 133 -5.31 -14.39 15.45
CA LEU A 133 -6.24 -15.34 16.03
C LEU A 133 -5.59 -16.72 16.19
N PRO A 134 -5.90 -17.45 17.27
CA PRO A 134 -5.43 -18.83 17.43
C PRO A 134 -5.90 -19.69 16.26
N LYS A 135 -5.01 -20.55 15.75
CA LYS A 135 -5.41 -21.62 14.84
C LYS A 135 -6.27 -22.60 15.65
N SER A 136 -7.49 -22.83 15.18
CA SER A 136 -8.42 -23.78 15.78
C SER A 136 -7.94 -25.21 15.58
#